data_AF-A0A7S3BYB4-F1
#
_entry.id   AF-A0A7S3BYB4-F1
#
_cell.length_a   1.000
_cell.length_b   1.000
_cell.length_c   1.000
_cell.angle_alpha   90.00
_cell.angle_beta   90.00
_cell.angle_gamma   90.00
#
_symmetry.space_group_name_H-M   'P 1'
#
loop_
_entity.id
_entity.type
_entity.pdbx_description
1 polymer ?
#
loop_
_entity_poly.entity_id
_entity_poly.type
_entity_poly.pdbx_seq_one_letter_code
_entity_poly.pdbx_strand_id
1 'polypeptide(L)'
;ALPHSATLWRAYVAVCPSRRDEARVLARAARAVPWDVELQVKLLRALERNSSAVERVEAAFRAALGCALGMGEAARLYKERADGLRRCILPHGFDGGAVAEDAEGVLALTELLHEAVGYMRAHGAAYPALSLQFVEYLADVHVRIEGDEAAADVVWEEELRVNGTFAPAWEAAVRQARARGSVARARALLRRCHARSFMGDPGARERLAATWLELEAREGSLEDLDAAEGKLAKASAVAAGLTAAREGKEAKQQAAREERQTAKAERKRERERERRTAESLEQAFVPENAPLCKCDARAQQKAVTKDGPLQGRAFFSCASRKCQFFEWKDGGKKGSKGKGKADKPEQPDKPEATADGGESARNVEAMDVAEEQG
;
A
#
# COMPACT_ATOMS: atom_id res chain seq x y z
N ALA A 1 17.30 -31.74 -31.11
CA ALA A 1 17.01 -31.81 -29.66
C ALA A 1 16.75 -30.40 -29.16
N LEU A 2 15.64 -30.17 -28.45
CA LEU A 2 15.09 -28.86 -28.11
C LEU A 2 16.14 -27.94 -27.46
N PRO A 3 16.70 -26.94 -28.17
CA PRO A 3 17.76 -26.07 -27.65
C PRO A 3 17.29 -25.18 -26.49
N HIS A 4 15.98 -25.10 -26.26
CA HIS A 4 15.36 -24.27 -25.22
C HIS A 4 15.09 -25.02 -23.90
N SER A 5 15.42 -26.31 -23.81
CA SER A 5 15.21 -27.07 -22.58
C SER A 5 16.37 -26.89 -21.59
N ALA A 6 16.13 -26.12 -20.53
CA ALA A 6 17.07 -25.94 -19.43
C ALA A 6 17.51 -27.27 -18.80
N THR A 7 16.57 -28.21 -18.62
CA THR A 7 16.85 -29.50 -17.97
C THR A 7 17.81 -30.35 -18.79
N LEU A 8 17.67 -30.34 -20.12
CA LEU A 8 18.59 -31.04 -21.03
C LEU A 8 19.99 -30.42 -20.98
N TRP A 9 20.10 -29.09 -20.96
CA TRP A 9 21.39 -28.42 -20.82
C TRP A 9 22.06 -28.76 -19.48
N ARG A 10 21.32 -28.77 -18.38
CA ARG A 10 21.86 -29.14 -17.06
C ARG A 10 22.36 -30.59 -17.03
N ALA A 11 21.62 -31.52 -17.62
CA ALA A 11 22.04 -32.91 -17.76
C ALA A 11 23.30 -33.04 -18.64
N TYR A 12 23.37 -32.28 -19.74
CA TYR A 12 24.51 -32.31 -20.64
C TYR A 12 25.79 -31.73 -20.00
N VAL A 13 25.67 -30.67 -19.19
CA VAL A 13 26.78 -30.12 -18.41
C VAL A 13 27.29 -31.15 -17.40
N ALA A 14 26.42 -31.93 -16.78
CA ALA A 14 26.80 -32.94 -15.78
C ALA A 14 27.65 -34.09 -16.34
N VAL A 15 27.59 -34.36 -17.65
CA VAL A 15 28.36 -35.42 -18.32
C VAL A 15 29.60 -34.90 -19.05
N CYS A 16 29.97 -33.63 -18.88
CA CYS A 16 31.14 -33.05 -19.53
C CYS A 16 32.45 -33.68 -19.00
N PRO A 17 33.39 -34.09 -19.87
CA PRO A 17 34.57 -34.85 -19.48
C PRO A 17 35.69 -34.00 -18.86
N SER A 18 35.67 -32.68 -19.06
CA SER A 18 36.69 -31.77 -18.54
C SER A 18 36.09 -30.41 -18.14
N ARG A 19 36.79 -29.69 -17.25
CA ARG A 19 36.40 -28.32 -16.83
C ARG A 19 36.39 -27.31 -17.98
N ARG A 20 37.24 -27.51 -18.99
CA ARG A 20 37.28 -26.66 -20.19
C ARG A 20 36.09 -26.91 -21.10
N ASP A 21 35.70 -28.18 -21.25
CA ASP A 21 34.52 -28.55 -22.02
C ASP A 21 33.24 -28.10 -21.32
N GLU A 22 33.18 -28.24 -19.99
CA GLU A 22 32.09 -27.72 -19.15
C GLU A 22 31.84 -26.23 -19.40
N ALA A 23 32.89 -25.39 -19.36
CA ALA A 23 32.75 -23.94 -19.61
C ALA A 23 32.28 -23.63 -21.03
N ARG A 24 32.76 -24.38 -22.04
CA ARG A 24 32.32 -24.22 -23.44
C ARG A 24 30.86 -24.60 -23.62
N VAL A 25 30.43 -25.70 -23.02
CA VAL A 25 29.04 -26.17 -23.06
C VAL A 25 28.12 -25.20 -22.32
N LEU A 26 28.52 -24.74 -21.13
CA LEU A 26 27.79 -23.73 -20.36
C LEU A 26 27.64 -22.42 -21.13
N ALA A 27 28.68 -21.97 -21.84
CA ALA A 27 28.58 -20.75 -22.66
C ALA A 27 27.55 -20.90 -23.79
N ARG A 28 27.41 -22.10 -24.37
CA ARG A 28 26.37 -22.40 -25.36
C ARG A 28 24.98 -22.47 -24.71
N ALA A 29 24.88 -23.12 -23.56
CA ALA A 29 23.64 -23.25 -22.80
C ALA A 29 23.09 -21.88 -22.39
N ALA A 30 23.95 -21.01 -21.86
CA ALA A 30 23.63 -19.65 -21.45
C ALA A 30 23.08 -18.77 -22.60
N ARG A 31 23.54 -18.99 -23.84
CA ARG A 31 22.98 -18.30 -25.01
C ARG A 31 21.66 -18.91 -25.49
N ALA A 32 21.50 -20.21 -25.34
CA ALA A 32 20.30 -20.93 -25.79
C ALA A 32 19.12 -20.77 -24.83
N VAL A 33 19.41 -20.62 -23.53
CA VAL A 33 18.43 -20.46 -22.44
C VAL A 33 18.86 -19.27 -21.54
N PRO A 34 18.78 -18.03 -22.04
CA PRO A 34 19.29 -16.85 -21.34
C PRO A 34 18.59 -16.58 -20.01
N TRP A 35 17.30 -16.90 -19.90
CA TRP A 35 16.47 -16.72 -18.71
C TRP A 35 16.77 -17.72 -17.57
N ASP A 36 17.60 -18.75 -17.79
CA ASP A 36 17.94 -19.71 -16.75
C ASP A 36 19.13 -19.24 -15.91
N VAL A 37 18.84 -18.58 -14.78
CA VAL A 37 19.88 -18.04 -13.88
C VAL A 37 20.83 -19.11 -13.34
N GLU A 38 20.39 -20.37 -13.21
CA GLU A 38 21.22 -21.43 -12.67
C GLU A 38 22.36 -21.78 -13.65
N LEU A 39 22.07 -21.84 -14.95
CA LEU A 39 23.06 -22.03 -15.99
C LEU A 39 24.01 -20.83 -16.09
N GLN A 40 23.50 -19.60 -15.94
CA GLN A 40 24.34 -18.39 -15.92
C GLN A 40 25.33 -18.40 -14.74
N VAL A 41 24.85 -18.70 -13.52
CA VAL A 41 25.69 -18.83 -12.32
C VAL A 41 26.75 -19.92 -12.49
N LYS A 42 26.37 -21.08 -13.06
CA LYS A 42 27.33 -22.16 -13.36
C LYS A 42 28.39 -21.71 -14.37
N LEU A 43 28.01 -20.95 -15.39
CA LEU A 43 28.94 -20.38 -16.37
C LEU A 43 29.98 -19.48 -15.67
N LEU A 44 29.54 -18.54 -14.83
CA LEU A 44 30.47 -17.65 -14.10
C LEU A 44 31.50 -18.44 -13.28
N ARG A 45 31.04 -19.43 -12.50
CA ARG A 45 31.92 -20.34 -11.74
C ARG A 45 32.86 -21.13 -12.62
N ALA A 46 32.37 -21.63 -13.77
CA ALA A 46 33.20 -22.39 -14.69
C ALA A 46 34.27 -21.52 -15.34
N LEU A 47 33.98 -20.27 -15.69
CA LEU A 47 34.97 -19.32 -16.21
C LEU A 47 36.05 -19.02 -15.18
N GLU A 48 35.65 -18.80 -13.92
CA GLU A 48 36.56 -18.58 -12.79
C GLU A 48 37.48 -19.78 -12.53
N ARG A 49 36.92 -21.01 -12.45
CA ARG A 49 37.71 -22.24 -12.26
C ARG A 49 38.73 -22.51 -13.35
N ASN A 50 38.50 -21.98 -14.54
CA ASN A 50 39.43 -22.09 -15.67
C ASN A 50 40.39 -20.90 -15.76
N SER A 51 40.43 -20.02 -14.74
CA SER A 51 41.24 -18.80 -14.70
C SER A 51 41.07 -17.96 -15.97
N SER A 52 39.82 -17.84 -16.44
CA SER A 52 39.49 -16.99 -17.57
C SER A 52 39.77 -15.53 -17.24
N ALA A 53 40.11 -14.72 -18.25
CA ALA A 53 40.32 -13.28 -18.08
C ALA A 53 39.10 -12.60 -17.42
N VAL A 54 39.36 -11.61 -16.55
CA VAL A 54 38.33 -10.95 -15.73
C VAL A 54 37.25 -10.31 -16.62
N GLU A 55 37.65 -9.76 -17.76
CA GLU A 55 36.79 -9.13 -18.77
C GLU A 55 35.82 -10.14 -19.37
N ARG A 56 36.24 -11.41 -19.52
CA ARG A 56 35.39 -12.47 -20.04
C ARG A 56 34.31 -12.87 -19.02
N VAL A 57 34.66 -12.90 -17.73
CA VAL A 57 33.70 -13.15 -16.65
C VAL A 57 32.71 -11.98 -16.56
N GLU A 58 33.22 -10.75 -16.64
CA GLU A 58 32.40 -9.53 -16.63
C GLU A 58 31.43 -9.48 -17.81
N ALA A 59 31.90 -9.76 -19.04
CA ALA A 59 31.05 -9.81 -20.22
C ALA A 59 29.93 -10.86 -20.09
N ALA A 60 30.23 -12.04 -19.54
CA ALA A 60 29.23 -13.07 -19.28
C ALA A 60 28.20 -12.62 -18.22
N PHE A 61 28.66 -11.96 -17.15
CA PHE A 61 27.80 -11.40 -16.11
C PHE A 61 26.86 -10.31 -16.67
N ARG A 62 27.40 -9.33 -17.39
CA ARG A 62 26.61 -8.25 -18.01
C ARG A 62 25.61 -8.78 -19.03
N ALA A 63 26.00 -9.77 -19.84
CA ALA A 63 25.09 -10.42 -20.78
C ALA A 63 23.94 -11.16 -20.05
N ALA A 64 24.23 -11.84 -18.94
CA ALA A 64 23.21 -12.51 -18.13
C ALA A 64 22.26 -11.50 -17.46
N LEU A 65 22.79 -10.39 -16.94
CA LEU A 65 21.99 -9.33 -16.30
C LEU A 65 21.09 -8.59 -17.29
N GLY A 66 21.51 -8.45 -18.56
CA GLY A 66 20.70 -7.86 -19.62
C GLY A 66 19.52 -8.73 -20.08
N CYS A 67 19.38 -9.95 -19.55
CA CYS A 67 18.22 -10.80 -19.78
C CYS A 67 17.03 -10.39 -18.90
N ALA A 68 15.81 -10.74 -19.29
CA ALA A 68 14.59 -10.45 -18.53
C ALA A 68 14.46 -11.32 -17.26
N LEU A 69 15.34 -11.09 -16.29
CA LEU A 69 15.41 -11.82 -15.02
C LEU A 69 14.55 -11.16 -13.94
N GLY A 70 14.00 -11.98 -13.04
CA GLY A 70 13.37 -11.47 -11.83
C GLY A 70 14.41 -10.88 -10.85
N MET A 71 13.97 -10.02 -9.93
CA MET A 71 14.88 -9.38 -8.96
C MET A 71 15.70 -10.39 -8.12
N GLY A 72 15.07 -11.48 -7.69
CA GLY A 72 15.77 -12.53 -6.93
C GLY A 72 16.84 -13.25 -7.76
N GLU A 73 16.63 -13.38 -9.06
CA GLU A 73 17.57 -13.99 -9.99
C GLU A 73 18.73 -13.04 -10.28
N ALA A 74 18.44 -11.76 -10.54
CA ALA A 74 19.45 -10.72 -10.66
C ALA A 74 20.31 -10.63 -9.39
N ALA A 75 19.69 -10.69 -8.20
CA ALA A 75 20.40 -10.70 -6.93
C ALA A 75 21.34 -11.90 -6.78
N ARG A 76 20.91 -13.08 -7.23
CA ARG A 76 21.76 -14.27 -7.25
C ARG A 76 22.97 -14.09 -8.18
N LEU A 77 22.82 -13.42 -9.32
CA LEU A 77 23.93 -13.13 -10.23
C LEU A 77 24.93 -12.13 -9.61
N TYR A 78 24.44 -11.01 -9.06
CA TYR A 78 25.29 -10.05 -8.37
C TYR A 78 26.09 -10.71 -7.25
N LYS A 79 25.41 -11.54 -6.44
CA LYS A 79 26.07 -12.28 -5.36
C LYS A 79 27.16 -13.21 -5.90
N GLU A 80 26.88 -13.98 -6.96
CA GLU A 80 27.89 -14.88 -7.53
C GLU A 80 29.10 -14.11 -8.07
N ARG A 81 28.86 -12.98 -8.74
CA ARG A 81 29.95 -12.13 -9.27
C ARG A 81 30.79 -11.53 -8.14
N ALA A 82 30.15 -11.03 -7.08
CA ALA A 82 30.83 -10.50 -5.89
C ALA A 82 31.64 -11.59 -5.18
N ASP A 83 31.06 -12.78 -5.01
CA ASP A 83 31.76 -13.92 -4.42
C ASP A 83 32.97 -14.36 -5.26
N GLY A 84 32.89 -14.24 -6.60
CA GLY A 84 34.00 -14.47 -7.52
C GLY A 84 35.14 -13.45 -7.33
N LEU A 85 34.83 -12.14 -7.28
CA LEU A 85 35.83 -11.10 -7.00
C LEU A 85 36.49 -11.33 -5.65
N ARG A 86 35.70 -11.60 -4.60
CA ARG A 86 36.22 -11.89 -3.27
C ARG A 86 37.16 -13.11 -3.28
N ARG A 87 36.89 -14.15 -4.08
CA ARG A 87 37.79 -15.31 -4.24
C ARG A 87 39.06 -14.96 -5.01
N CYS A 88 39.04 -13.99 -5.92
CA CYS A 88 40.26 -13.48 -6.56
C CYS A 88 41.13 -12.72 -5.57
N ILE A 89 40.53 -11.84 -4.75
CA ILE A 89 41.24 -11.04 -3.73
C ILE A 89 41.76 -11.93 -2.60
N LEU A 90 40.92 -12.86 -2.11
CA LEU A 90 41.21 -13.78 -1.01
C LEU A 90 40.96 -15.25 -1.42
N PRO A 91 41.91 -15.87 -2.15
CA PRO A 91 41.77 -17.25 -2.64
C PRO A 91 41.68 -18.29 -1.53
N HIS A 92 42.36 -18.04 -0.41
CA HIS A 92 42.38 -18.92 0.77
C HIS A 92 41.33 -18.55 1.82
N GLY A 93 40.41 -17.64 1.49
CA GLY A 93 39.42 -17.14 2.44
C GLY A 93 40.05 -16.25 3.51
N PHE A 94 39.41 -16.20 4.68
CA PHE A 94 39.77 -15.29 5.76
C PHE A 94 40.69 -15.92 6.82
N ASP A 95 41.09 -17.19 6.64
CA ASP A 95 41.81 -17.97 7.64
C ASP A 95 43.28 -17.54 7.82
N GLY A 96 43.80 -16.68 6.93
CA GLY A 96 45.22 -16.30 6.89
C GLY A 96 45.60 -14.94 7.44
N GLY A 97 44.65 -14.13 7.94
CA GLY A 97 44.94 -12.76 8.40
C GLY A 97 45.51 -11.83 7.31
N ALA A 98 45.37 -12.21 6.04
CA ALA A 98 45.87 -11.45 4.90
C ALA A 98 44.98 -10.23 4.68
N VAL A 99 45.55 -9.04 4.90
CA VAL A 99 45.01 -7.79 4.35
C VAL A 99 45.11 -7.89 2.83
N ALA A 100 44.07 -7.49 2.11
CA ALA A 100 44.13 -7.52 0.65
C ALA A 100 45.19 -6.53 0.14
N GLU A 101 46.21 -7.04 -0.53
CA GLU A 101 47.19 -6.21 -1.26
C GLU A 101 46.62 -5.74 -2.61
N ASP A 102 45.59 -6.43 -3.13
CA ASP A 102 44.92 -6.12 -4.39
C ASP A 102 43.87 -5.01 -4.22
N ALA A 103 44.34 -3.77 -4.14
CA ALA A 103 43.48 -2.59 -4.01
C ALA A 103 42.52 -2.41 -5.20
N GLU A 104 42.93 -2.79 -6.41
CA GLU A 104 42.09 -2.71 -7.61
C GLU A 104 40.93 -3.72 -7.54
N GLY A 105 41.21 -4.95 -7.11
CA GLY A 105 40.18 -5.96 -6.86
C GLY A 105 39.19 -5.54 -5.77
N VAL A 106 39.67 -4.95 -4.66
CA VAL A 106 38.82 -4.43 -3.58
C VAL A 106 37.90 -3.32 -4.09
N LEU A 107 38.44 -2.39 -4.88
CA LEU A 107 37.63 -1.33 -5.52
C LEU A 107 36.57 -1.93 -6.43
N ALA A 108 36.94 -2.87 -7.31
CA ALA A 108 35.98 -3.52 -8.22
C ALA A 108 34.86 -4.27 -7.46
N LEU A 109 35.19 -4.89 -6.32
CA LEU A 109 34.19 -5.57 -5.46
C LEU A 109 33.25 -4.58 -4.79
N THR A 110 33.78 -3.50 -4.21
CA THR A 110 32.97 -2.47 -3.54
C THR A 110 32.08 -1.73 -4.52
N GLU A 111 32.58 -1.37 -5.71
CA GLU A 111 31.80 -0.77 -6.79
C GLU A 111 30.66 -1.68 -7.26
N LEU A 112 30.93 -2.97 -7.46
CA LEU A 112 29.90 -3.95 -7.83
C LEU A 112 28.81 -4.08 -6.75
N LEU A 113 29.19 -4.05 -5.47
CA LEU A 113 28.23 -4.12 -4.37
C LEU A 113 27.38 -2.84 -4.29
N HIS A 114 27.97 -1.66 -4.49
CA HIS A 114 27.22 -0.41 -4.64
C HIS A 114 26.25 -0.45 -5.83
N GLU A 115 26.72 -0.95 -6.98
CA GLU A 115 25.88 -1.15 -8.18
C GLU A 115 24.70 -2.08 -7.86
N ALA A 116 24.94 -3.20 -7.16
CA ALA A 116 23.91 -4.14 -6.75
C ALA A 116 22.87 -3.48 -5.83
N VAL A 117 23.31 -2.72 -4.82
CA VAL A 117 22.41 -1.97 -3.93
C VAL A 117 21.55 -0.98 -4.72
N GLY A 118 22.17 -0.21 -5.62
CA GLY A 118 21.47 0.73 -6.50
C GLY A 118 20.44 0.04 -7.40
N TYR A 119 20.83 -1.07 -8.03
CA TYR A 119 19.96 -1.87 -8.89
C TYR A 119 18.75 -2.41 -8.12
N MET A 120 18.97 -2.98 -6.93
CA MET A 120 17.90 -3.52 -6.09
C MET A 120 16.96 -2.44 -5.59
N ARG A 121 17.44 -1.24 -5.29
CA ARG A 121 16.58 -0.12 -4.89
C ARG A 121 15.77 0.44 -6.04
N ALA A 122 16.34 0.52 -7.24
CA ALA A 122 15.67 1.04 -8.43
C ALA A 122 14.58 0.10 -8.96
N HIS A 123 14.80 -1.21 -8.87
CA HIS A 123 13.89 -2.21 -9.43
C HIS A 123 13.08 -2.96 -8.34
N GLY A 124 13.41 -2.71 -7.08
CA GLY A 124 12.84 -3.31 -5.87
C GLY A 124 11.35 -3.04 -5.66
N ALA A 125 10.65 -3.99 -5.05
CA ALA A 125 9.39 -3.69 -4.38
C ALA A 125 9.62 -2.76 -3.16
N ALA A 126 8.54 -2.30 -2.54
CA ALA A 126 8.57 -1.40 -1.38
C ALA A 126 9.38 -1.89 -0.14
N TYR A 127 9.94 -3.11 -0.16
CA TYR A 127 10.66 -3.70 0.95
C TYR A 127 12.13 -4.04 0.59
N PRO A 128 13.12 -3.59 1.38
CA PRO A 128 14.55 -3.59 0.99
C PRO A 128 15.32 -4.90 1.26
N ALA A 129 14.67 -6.06 1.47
CA ALA A 129 15.39 -7.29 1.83
C ALA A 129 16.53 -7.67 0.86
N LEU A 130 16.31 -7.50 -0.45
CA LEU A 130 17.32 -7.84 -1.45
C LEU A 130 18.46 -6.83 -1.51
N SER A 131 18.26 -5.56 -1.14
CA SER A 131 19.37 -4.59 -1.04
C SER A 131 20.16 -4.81 0.24
N LEU A 132 19.51 -5.17 1.34
CA LEU A 132 20.15 -5.38 2.65
C LEU A 132 21.24 -6.45 2.63
N GLN A 133 21.04 -7.57 1.91
CA GLN A 133 22.10 -8.59 1.77
C GLN A 133 23.39 -8.05 1.12
N PHE A 134 23.30 -7.05 0.24
CA PHE A 134 24.47 -6.44 -0.39
C PHE A 134 25.09 -5.36 0.49
N VAL A 135 24.27 -4.63 1.26
CA VAL A 135 24.76 -3.71 2.31
C VAL A 135 25.53 -4.48 3.38
N GLU A 136 24.99 -5.61 3.85
CA GLU A 136 25.68 -6.51 4.79
C GLU A 136 27.02 -6.98 4.23
N TYR A 137 27.04 -7.42 2.96
CA TYR A 137 28.28 -7.86 2.31
C TYR A 137 29.28 -6.71 2.17
N LEU A 138 28.85 -5.53 1.70
CA LEU A 138 29.70 -4.36 1.56
C LEU A 138 30.34 -3.96 2.89
N ALA A 139 29.54 -3.93 3.96
CA ALA A 139 30.04 -3.60 5.28
C ALA A 139 31.01 -4.69 5.80
N ASP A 140 30.82 -5.98 5.46
CA ASP A 140 31.78 -7.04 5.76
C ASP A 140 33.10 -6.90 4.97
N VAL A 141 33.05 -6.40 3.74
CA VAL A 141 34.25 -6.11 2.95
C VAL A 141 35.08 -5.02 3.62
N HIS A 142 34.48 -3.90 3.99
CA HIS A 142 35.18 -2.80 4.68
C HIS A 142 35.86 -3.26 5.97
N VAL A 143 35.18 -4.07 6.79
CA VAL A 143 35.78 -4.53 8.06
C VAL A 143 36.80 -5.64 7.86
N ARG A 144 36.47 -6.67 7.07
CA ARG A 144 37.26 -7.91 7.04
C ARG A 144 38.39 -7.89 6.02
N ILE A 145 38.29 -7.03 5.01
CA ILE A 145 39.29 -6.93 3.93
C ILE A 145 40.12 -5.66 4.12
N GLU A 146 39.46 -4.50 4.31
CA GLU A 146 40.15 -3.21 4.46
C GLU A 146 40.54 -2.88 5.91
N GLY A 147 39.88 -3.51 6.90
CA GLY A 147 40.13 -3.22 8.32
C GLY A 147 39.54 -1.89 8.79
N ASP A 148 38.63 -1.28 8.02
CA ASP A 148 38.02 0.01 8.33
C ASP A 148 36.60 -0.17 8.90
N GLU A 149 36.50 -0.17 10.24
CA GLU A 149 35.22 -0.20 10.94
C GLU A 149 34.37 1.06 10.71
N ALA A 150 35.02 2.21 10.51
CA ALA A 150 34.32 3.48 10.31
C ALA A 150 33.64 3.51 8.93
N ALA A 151 34.30 3.01 7.89
CA ALA A 151 33.69 2.87 6.56
C ALA A 151 32.45 1.96 6.61
N ALA A 152 32.50 0.86 7.36
CA ALA A 152 31.36 -0.02 7.52
C ALA A 152 30.20 0.64 8.28
N ASP A 153 30.48 1.53 9.23
CA ASP A 153 29.47 2.33 9.92
C ASP A 153 28.83 3.37 9.00
N VAL A 154 29.61 4.01 8.13
CA VAL A 154 29.09 4.94 7.11
C VAL A 154 28.10 4.25 6.18
N VAL A 155 28.43 3.04 5.71
CA VAL A 155 27.54 2.21 4.88
C VAL A 155 26.19 1.97 5.57
N TRP A 156 26.21 1.63 6.86
CA TRP A 156 24.99 1.43 7.63
C TRP A 156 24.21 2.70 7.93
N GLU A 157 24.88 3.82 8.22
CA GLU A 157 24.18 5.08 8.42
C GLU A 157 23.47 5.54 7.13
N GLU A 158 24.10 5.37 5.97
CA GLU A 158 23.44 5.65 4.68
C GLU A 158 22.24 4.74 4.43
N GLU A 159 22.35 3.44 4.74
CA GLU A 159 21.21 2.52 4.63
C GLU A 159 20.07 2.88 5.59
N LEU A 160 20.38 3.20 6.85
CA LEU A 160 19.39 3.59 7.86
C LEU A 160 18.79 4.97 7.58
N ARG A 161 19.49 5.84 6.85
CA ARG A 161 18.95 7.11 6.36
C ARG A 161 17.84 6.89 5.32
N VAL A 162 18.02 5.92 4.42
CA VAL A 162 17.06 5.60 3.35
C VAL A 162 15.93 4.69 3.87
N ASN A 163 16.29 3.59 4.53
CA ASN A 163 15.37 2.50 4.91
C ASN A 163 15.10 2.41 6.41
N GLY A 164 15.41 3.46 7.18
CA GLY A 164 15.25 3.45 8.63
C GLY A 164 13.81 3.37 9.15
N THR A 165 12.79 3.46 8.28
CA THR A 165 11.38 3.19 8.61
C THR A 165 11.07 1.69 8.66
N PHE A 166 11.95 0.84 8.12
CA PHE A 166 11.81 -0.61 8.12
C PHE A 166 12.65 -1.23 9.24
N ALA A 167 12.03 -2.05 10.08
CA ALA A 167 12.73 -2.74 11.17
C ALA A 167 13.89 -3.65 10.72
N PRO A 168 13.79 -4.41 9.61
CA PRO A 168 14.87 -5.29 9.17
C PRO A 168 16.19 -4.58 8.90
N ALA A 169 16.17 -3.31 8.48
CA ALA A 169 17.41 -2.54 8.30
C ALA A 169 18.13 -2.34 9.64
N TRP A 170 17.38 -2.06 10.71
CA TRP A 170 17.91 -1.95 12.07
C TRP A 170 18.33 -3.31 12.64
N GLU A 171 17.51 -4.34 12.47
CA GLU A 171 17.84 -5.71 12.89
C GLU A 171 19.13 -6.19 12.21
N ALA A 172 19.32 -5.87 10.93
CA ALA A 172 20.52 -6.20 10.17
C ALA A 172 21.76 -5.45 10.65
N ALA A 173 21.66 -4.12 10.83
CA ALA A 173 22.75 -3.32 11.38
C ALA A 173 23.17 -3.81 12.78
N VAL A 174 22.19 -4.11 13.65
CA VAL A 174 22.45 -4.63 15.00
C VAL A 174 23.08 -6.02 14.94
N ARG A 175 22.55 -6.92 14.12
CA ARG A 175 23.10 -8.28 13.96
C ARG A 175 24.55 -8.24 13.50
N GLN A 176 24.88 -7.37 12.56
CA GLN A 176 26.24 -7.27 12.05
C GLN A 176 27.19 -6.61 13.06
N ALA A 177 26.75 -5.57 13.77
CA ALA A 177 27.52 -4.98 14.86
C ALA A 177 27.85 -6.01 15.96
N ARG A 178 26.88 -6.87 16.31
CA ARG A 178 27.09 -7.98 17.25
C ARG A 178 28.03 -9.05 16.71
N ALA A 179 27.90 -9.41 15.43
CA ALA A 179 28.78 -10.40 14.80
C ALA A 179 30.25 -9.95 14.78
N ARG A 180 30.49 -8.63 14.75
CA ARG A 180 31.83 -8.03 14.85
C ARG A 180 32.33 -7.86 16.30
N GLY A 181 31.50 -8.15 17.30
CA GLY A 181 31.83 -7.94 18.71
C GLY A 181 31.74 -6.48 19.18
N SER A 182 31.20 -5.56 18.36
CA SER A 182 31.06 -4.14 18.73
C SER A 182 29.77 -3.92 19.53
N VAL A 183 29.82 -4.26 20.83
CA VAL A 183 28.70 -4.10 21.78
C VAL A 183 28.28 -2.63 21.89
N ALA A 184 29.23 -1.70 21.87
CA ALA A 184 28.97 -0.27 21.94
C ALA A 184 28.13 0.22 20.76
N ARG A 185 28.45 -0.23 19.54
CA ARG A 185 27.70 0.12 18.33
C ARG A 185 26.32 -0.51 18.33
N ALA A 186 26.21 -1.79 18.65
CA ALA A 186 24.92 -2.48 18.76
C ALA A 186 23.98 -1.77 19.76
N ARG A 187 24.51 -1.41 20.94
CA ARG A 187 23.80 -0.64 21.96
C ARG A 187 23.36 0.74 21.46
N ALA A 188 24.23 1.46 20.75
CA ALA A 188 23.90 2.78 20.19
C ALA A 188 22.74 2.70 19.17
N LEU A 189 22.75 1.68 18.31
CA LEU A 189 21.67 1.43 17.35
C LEU A 189 20.34 1.12 18.05
N LEU A 190 20.36 0.23 19.04
CA LEU A 190 19.17 -0.15 19.82
C LEU A 190 18.59 1.04 20.60
N ARG A 191 19.45 1.87 21.21
CA ARG A 191 19.05 3.13 21.86
C ARG A 191 18.39 4.11 20.89
N ARG A 192 18.74 4.12 19.61
CA ARG A 192 18.10 4.99 18.60
C ARG A 192 16.76 4.45 18.12
N CYS A 193 16.60 3.13 18.05
CA CYS A 193 15.44 2.50 17.41
C CYS A 193 14.33 2.05 18.37
N HIS A 194 14.60 1.87 19.67
CA HIS A 194 13.65 1.30 20.65
C HIS A 194 12.29 2.01 20.76
N ALA A 195 12.23 3.32 20.50
CA ALA A 195 10.99 4.10 20.56
C ALA A 195 10.40 4.39 19.16
N ARG A 196 11.03 3.89 18.09
CA ARG A 196 10.62 4.16 16.71
C ARG A 196 9.43 3.28 16.32
N SER A 197 8.55 3.84 15.49
CA SER A 197 7.51 3.08 14.81
C SER A 197 8.03 2.57 13.47
N PHE A 198 7.82 1.30 13.18
CA PHE A 198 8.23 0.68 11.92
C PHE A 198 7.03 0.47 10.99
N MET A 199 7.25 0.70 9.71
CA MET A 199 6.21 0.55 8.69
C MET A 199 5.96 -0.94 8.41
N GLY A 200 4.69 -1.35 8.44
CA GLY A 200 4.28 -2.71 8.07
C GLY A 200 4.62 -3.79 9.11
N ASP A 201 5.20 -3.44 10.26
CA ASP A 201 5.57 -4.39 11.30
C ASP A 201 5.36 -3.80 12.71
N PRO A 202 4.15 -3.98 13.28
CA PRO A 202 3.84 -3.50 14.63
C PRO A 202 4.66 -4.19 15.72
N GLY A 203 5.12 -5.43 15.51
CA GLY A 203 5.85 -6.23 16.51
C GLY A 203 7.37 -6.02 16.50
N ALA A 204 7.87 -5.26 15.52
CA ALA A 204 9.29 -4.96 15.40
C ALA A 204 9.88 -4.26 16.62
N ARG A 205 9.10 -3.38 17.26
CA ARG A 205 9.56 -2.64 18.44
C ARG A 205 9.85 -3.58 19.60
N GLU A 206 8.97 -4.54 19.82
CA GLU A 206 9.07 -5.54 20.89
C GLU A 206 10.25 -6.49 20.62
N ARG A 207 10.47 -6.90 19.37
CA ARG A 207 11.64 -7.73 19.01
C ARG A 207 12.96 -7.00 19.21
N LEU A 208 13.06 -5.74 18.78
CA LEU A 208 14.25 -4.92 18.98
C LEU A 208 14.49 -4.62 20.47
N ALA A 209 13.43 -4.38 21.25
CA ALA A 209 13.50 -4.23 22.69
C ALA A 209 14.03 -5.50 23.38
N ALA A 210 13.50 -6.68 23.01
CA ALA A 210 14.00 -7.97 23.51
C ALA A 210 15.48 -8.17 23.15
N THR A 211 15.86 -7.85 21.91
CA THR A 211 17.26 -7.92 21.45
C THR A 211 18.18 -7.02 22.28
N TRP A 212 17.70 -5.85 22.72
CA TRP A 212 18.47 -4.97 23.58
C TRP A 212 18.65 -5.54 24.99
N LEU A 213 17.59 -6.08 25.59
CA LEU A 213 17.70 -6.73 26.90
C LEU A 213 18.64 -7.94 26.85
N GLU A 214 18.57 -8.75 25.79
CA GLU A 214 19.49 -9.87 25.59
C GLU A 214 20.95 -9.42 25.44
N LEU A 215 21.19 -8.29 24.76
CA LEU A 215 22.53 -7.72 24.62
C LEU A 215 23.09 -7.31 25.99
N GLU A 216 22.34 -6.52 26.76
CA GLU A 216 22.83 -6.04 28.06
C GLU A 216 22.94 -7.18 29.07
N ALA A 217 22.06 -8.18 29.03
CA ALA A 217 22.12 -9.33 29.92
C ALA A 217 23.33 -10.25 29.66
N ARG A 218 23.78 -10.37 28.40
CA ARG A 218 24.90 -11.24 28.02
C ARG A 218 26.25 -10.54 28.04
N GLU A 219 26.28 -9.27 27.66
CA GLU A 219 27.50 -8.53 27.32
C GLU A 219 27.62 -7.18 28.08
N GLY A 220 26.55 -6.72 28.73
CA GLY A 220 26.48 -5.44 29.44
C GLY A 220 26.74 -5.55 30.94
N SER A 221 26.76 -4.38 31.59
CA SER A 221 26.79 -4.27 33.05
C SER A 221 25.36 -4.35 33.62
N LEU A 222 25.24 -4.65 34.92
CA LEU A 222 23.93 -4.62 35.60
C LEU A 222 23.28 -3.22 35.52
N GLU A 223 24.08 -2.15 35.64
CA GLU A 223 23.61 -0.77 35.51
C GLU A 223 23.05 -0.48 34.10
N ASP A 224 23.70 -1.01 33.06
CA ASP A 224 23.23 -0.87 31.69
C ASP A 224 21.91 -1.63 31.44
N LEU A 225 21.76 -2.82 32.06
CA LEU A 225 20.54 -3.61 32.00
C LEU A 225 19.38 -2.86 32.67
N ASP A 226 19.56 -2.40 33.91
CA ASP A 226 18.56 -1.61 34.65
C ASP A 226 18.17 -0.33 33.88
N ALA A 227 19.16 0.33 33.27
CA ALA A 227 18.92 1.52 32.45
C ALA A 227 18.13 1.20 31.16
N ALA A 228 18.38 0.04 30.53
CA ALA A 228 17.65 -0.41 29.36
C ALA A 228 16.19 -0.76 29.73
N GLU A 229 15.97 -1.53 30.80
CA GLU A 229 14.65 -1.84 31.32
C GLU A 229 13.84 -0.57 31.63
N GLY A 230 14.46 0.38 32.34
CA GLY A 230 13.83 1.66 32.66
C GLY A 230 13.45 2.49 31.43
N LYS A 231 14.27 2.47 30.36
CA LYS A 231 13.94 3.17 29.09
C LYS A 231 12.82 2.46 28.33
N LEU A 232 12.87 1.13 28.25
CA LEU A 232 11.85 0.33 27.58
C LEU A 232 10.50 0.42 28.29
N ALA A 233 10.47 0.42 29.62
CA ALA A 233 9.26 0.63 30.41
C ALA A 233 8.63 2.02 30.16
N LYS A 234 9.46 3.07 30.06
CA LYS A 234 8.97 4.41 29.71
C LYS A 234 8.39 4.45 28.28
N ALA A 235 9.09 3.84 27.32
CA ALA A 235 8.64 3.80 25.92
C ALA A 235 7.36 2.97 25.73
N SER A 236 7.20 1.87 26.48
CA SER A 236 5.99 1.06 26.46
C SER A 236 4.81 1.80 27.09
N ALA A 237 5.01 2.49 28.22
CA ALA A 237 3.99 3.32 28.87
C ALA A 237 3.52 4.47 27.95
N VAL A 238 4.45 5.16 27.28
CA VAL A 238 4.10 6.22 26.31
C VAL A 238 3.27 5.66 25.16
N ALA A 239 3.65 4.52 24.59
CA ALA A 239 2.89 3.91 23.50
C ALA A 239 1.49 3.45 23.94
N ALA A 240 1.37 2.84 25.12
CA ALA A 240 0.07 2.47 25.71
C ALA A 240 -0.82 3.71 25.96
N GLY A 241 -0.23 4.83 26.38
CA GLY A 241 -0.95 6.09 26.52
C GLY A 241 -1.44 6.64 25.18
N LEU A 242 -0.62 6.55 24.12
CA LEU A 242 -1.01 6.97 22.77
C LEU A 242 -2.11 6.09 22.16
N THR A 243 -2.08 4.76 22.37
CA THR A 243 -3.14 3.86 21.91
C THR A 243 -4.44 4.15 22.64
N ALA A 244 -4.43 4.27 23.96
CA ALA A 244 -5.61 4.62 24.75
C ALA A 244 -6.20 5.98 24.33
N ALA A 245 -5.35 6.97 24.01
CA ALA A 245 -5.80 8.27 23.52
C ALA A 245 -6.45 8.20 22.12
N ARG A 246 -5.97 7.32 21.23
CA ARG A 246 -6.58 7.09 19.91
C ARG A 246 -7.92 6.39 20.03
N GLU A 247 -7.97 5.30 20.79
CA GLU A 247 -9.21 4.57 21.09
C GLU A 247 -10.25 5.48 21.77
N GLY A 248 -9.81 6.35 22.70
CA GLY A 248 -10.69 7.33 23.32
C GLY A 248 -11.26 8.38 22.35
N LYS A 249 -10.50 8.78 21.32
CA LYS A 249 -11.00 9.67 20.26
C LYS A 249 -11.98 8.95 19.34
N GLU A 250 -11.68 7.73 18.93
CA GLU A 250 -12.54 6.90 18.10
C GLU A 250 -13.85 6.58 18.82
N ALA A 251 -13.80 6.20 20.10
CA ALA A 251 -14.98 5.97 20.93
C ALA A 251 -15.86 7.23 21.05
N LYS A 252 -15.26 8.41 21.23
CA LYS A 252 -16.00 9.69 21.24
C LYS A 252 -16.65 9.99 19.89
N GLN A 253 -15.94 9.78 18.78
CA GLN A 253 -16.48 9.97 17.44
C GLN A 253 -17.62 8.98 17.15
N GLN A 254 -17.48 7.74 17.58
CA GLN A 254 -18.49 6.70 17.43
C GLN A 254 -19.73 7.02 18.28
N ALA A 255 -19.56 7.39 19.54
CA ALA A 255 -20.66 7.82 20.42
C ALA A 255 -21.43 9.01 19.83
N ALA A 256 -20.72 10.03 19.32
CA ALA A 256 -21.35 11.17 18.66
C ALA A 256 -22.10 10.77 17.37
N ARG A 257 -21.59 9.78 16.62
CA ARG A 257 -22.26 9.25 15.42
C ARG A 257 -23.54 8.49 15.79
N GLU A 258 -23.49 7.69 16.84
CA GLU A 258 -24.64 6.95 17.38
C GLU A 258 -25.70 7.88 17.96
N GLU A 259 -25.31 8.91 18.71
CA GLU A 259 -26.20 9.96 19.20
C GLU A 259 -26.89 10.71 18.04
N ARG A 260 -26.14 11.07 16.99
CA ARG A 260 -26.73 11.70 15.80
C ARG A 260 -27.68 10.76 15.05
N GLN A 261 -27.40 9.45 15.02
CA GLN A 261 -28.27 8.46 14.39
C GLN A 261 -29.56 8.26 15.18
N THR A 262 -29.47 8.15 16.51
CA THR A 262 -30.62 8.00 17.40
C THR A 262 -31.52 9.25 17.34
N ALA A 263 -30.95 10.45 17.42
CA ALA A 263 -31.69 11.71 17.27
C ALA A 263 -32.40 11.83 15.90
N LYS A 264 -31.75 11.37 14.81
CA LYS A 264 -32.38 11.31 13.48
C LYS A 264 -33.53 10.30 13.43
N ALA A 265 -33.36 9.13 14.04
CA ALA A 265 -34.39 8.09 14.09
C ALA A 265 -35.61 8.55 14.92
N GLU A 266 -35.37 9.23 16.03
CA GLU A 266 -36.42 9.80 16.89
C GLU A 266 -37.21 10.89 16.14
N ARG A 267 -36.52 11.86 15.52
CA ARG A 267 -37.17 12.89 14.67
C ARG A 267 -37.98 12.28 13.53
N LYS A 268 -37.53 11.16 12.94
CA LYS A 268 -38.29 10.44 11.90
C LYS A 268 -39.56 9.81 12.47
N ARG A 269 -39.47 9.17 13.65
CA ARG A 269 -40.62 8.57 14.35
C ARG A 269 -41.64 9.63 14.77
N GLU A 270 -41.17 10.77 15.27
CA GLU A 270 -42.02 11.90 15.64
C GLU A 270 -42.79 12.43 14.43
N ARG A 271 -42.12 12.72 13.31
CA ARG A 271 -42.77 13.13 12.06
C ARG A 271 -43.79 12.10 11.55
N GLU A 272 -43.49 10.81 11.69
CA GLU A 272 -44.45 9.76 11.29
C GLU A 272 -45.67 9.73 12.22
N ARG A 273 -45.48 9.93 13.53
CA ARG A 273 -46.58 10.04 14.49
C ARG A 273 -47.44 11.26 14.20
N GLU A 274 -46.85 12.43 13.99
CA GLU A 274 -47.57 13.65 13.62
C GLU A 274 -48.41 13.43 12.34
N ARG A 275 -47.82 12.79 11.31
CA ARG A 275 -48.55 12.44 10.08
C ARG A 275 -49.74 11.53 10.36
N ARG A 276 -49.58 10.47 11.15
CA ARG A 276 -50.69 9.56 11.53
C ARG A 276 -51.77 10.28 12.33
N THR A 277 -51.39 11.22 13.19
CA THR A 277 -52.33 11.99 14.01
C THR A 277 -53.14 12.96 13.15
N ALA A 278 -52.48 13.62 12.19
CA ALA A 278 -53.14 14.47 11.20
C ALA A 278 -54.11 13.66 10.32
N GLU A 279 -53.69 12.49 9.83
CA GLU A 279 -54.55 11.57 9.06
C GLU A 279 -55.78 11.11 9.89
N SER A 280 -55.61 10.84 11.19
CA SER A 280 -56.72 10.46 12.07
C SER A 280 -57.69 11.60 12.36
N LEU A 281 -57.21 12.84 12.54
CA LEU A 281 -58.06 14.02 12.74
C LEU A 281 -58.88 14.35 11.49
N GLU A 282 -58.29 14.21 10.29
CA GLU A 282 -59.02 14.35 9.03
C GLU A 282 -60.10 13.27 8.86
N GLN A 283 -59.89 12.05 9.36
CA GLN A 283 -60.89 10.98 9.32
C GLN A 283 -62.02 11.12 10.34
N ALA A 284 -61.81 11.84 11.46
CA ALA A 284 -62.80 11.98 12.52
C ALA A 284 -63.84 13.10 12.28
N PHE A 285 -63.63 14.02 11.33
CA PHE A 285 -64.59 15.09 11.05
C PHE A 285 -65.69 14.64 10.09
N VAL A 286 -66.73 13.98 10.63
CA VAL A 286 -68.04 13.85 9.96
C VAL A 286 -68.97 14.86 10.62
N PRO A 287 -69.26 16.02 10.00
CA PRO A 287 -70.16 17.01 10.60
C PRO A 287 -71.55 16.39 10.82
N GLU A 288 -72.17 16.70 11.96
CA GLU A 288 -73.43 16.06 12.40
C GLU A 288 -74.61 16.27 11.42
N ASN A 289 -74.53 17.32 10.60
CA ASN A 289 -75.45 17.64 9.50
C ASN A 289 -75.00 17.13 8.11
N ALA A 290 -74.14 16.12 8.04
CA ALA A 290 -73.74 15.52 6.76
C ALA A 290 -74.92 14.73 6.12
N PRO A 291 -75.21 14.93 4.82
CA PRO A 291 -76.28 14.21 4.14
C PRO A 291 -75.98 12.70 4.08
N LEU A 292 -77.04 11.89 4.08
CA LEU A 292 -76.91 10.44 3.87
C LEU A 292 -76.59 10.15 2.40
N CYS A 293 -75.60 9.31 2.15
CA CYS A 293 -75.33 8.83 0.81
C CYS A 293 -76.34 7.75 0.41
N LYS A 294 -76.29 7.26 -0.84
CA LYS A 294 -77.17 6.18 -1.34
C LYS A 294 -76.96 4.80 -0.66
N CYS A 295 -76.07 4.71 0.32
CA CYS A 295 -75.83 3.52 1.13
C CYS A 295 -76.31 3.72 2.58
N ASP A 296 -77.14 4.75 2.83
CA ASP A 296 -77.66 5.15 4.15
C ASP A 296 -76.61 5.45 5.23
N ALA A 297 -75.37 5.76 4.80
CA ALA A 297 -74.29 6.19 5.67
C ALA A 297 -74.03 7.70 5.52
N ARG A 298 -73.63 8.39 6.60
CA ARG A 298 -73.26 9.80 6.57
C ARG A 298 -72.12 10.04 5.57
N ALA A 299 -72.31 10.99 4.65
CA ALA A 299 -71.29 11.32 3.66
C ALA A 299 -70.10 12.05 4.30
N GLN A 300 -68.88 11.77 3.82
CA GLN A 300 -67.67 12.44 4.29
C GLN A 300 -67.49 13.76 3.56
N GLN A 301 -67.23 14.84 4.30
CA GLN A 301 -66.89 16.15 3.73
C GLN A 301 -65.44 16.12 3.24
N LYS A 302 -65.19 16.56 2.00
CA LYS A 302 -63.87 16.75 1.41
C LYS A 302 -63.81 18.14 0.77
N ALA A 303 -62.62 18.71 0.64
CA ALA A 303 -62.42 19.93 -0.13
C ALA A 303 -61.70 19.62 -1.44
N VAL A 304 -61.96 20.42 -2.48
CA VAL A 304 -61.22 20.30 -3.74
C VAL A 304 -59.78 20.76 -3.50
N THR A 305 -58.83 19.83 -3.55
CA THR A 305 -57.40 20.10 -3.38
C THR A 305 -56.68 20.44 -4.67
N LYS A 306 -57.30 20.22 -5.83
CA LYS A 306 -56.72 20.54 -7.15
C LYS A 306 -56.75 22.05 -7.38
N ASP A 307 -55.62 22.63 -7.82
CA ASP A 307 -55.51 24.05 -8.13
C ASP A 307 -56.52 24.48 -9.20
N GLY A 308 -57.35 25.48 -8.89
CA GLY A 308 -58.38 25.99 -9.77
C GLY A 308 -59.41 26.89 -9.07
N PRO A 309 -60.39 27.45 -9.79
CA PRO A 309 -61.36 28.42 -9.26
C PRO A 309 -62.26 27.89 -8.13
N LEU A 310 -62.26 26.58 -7.94
CA LEU A 310 -63.05 25.87 -6.93
C LEU A 310 -62.16 25.24 -5.84
N GLN A 311 -60.85 25.51 -5.85
CA GLN A 311 -59.91 25.02 -4.84
C GLN A 311 -60.33 25.50 -3.45
N GLY A 312 -60.35 24.57 -2.48
CA GLY A 312 -60.83 24.82 -1.13
C GLY A 312 -62.35 24.69 -0.95
N ARG A 313 -63.15 24.56 -2.02
CA ARG A 313 -64.60 24.38 -1.89
C ARG A 313 -64.96 22.98 -1.38
N ALA A 314 -65.82 22.91 -0.37
CA ALA A 314 -66.22 21.66 0.27
C ALA A 314 -67.37 20.93 -0.45
N PHE A 315 -67.22 19.62 -0.64
CA PHE A 315 -68.22 18.71 -1.17
C PHE A 315 -68.38 17.48 -0.26
N PHE A 316 -69.54 16.86 -0.28
CA PHE A 316 -69.82 15.59 0.38
C PHE A 316 -69.70 14.45 -0.62
N SER A 317 -69.05 13.37 -0.21
CA SER A 317 -68.94 12.13 -1.01
C SER A 317 -69.05 10.89 -0.13
N CYS A 318 -69.41 9.76 -0.73
CA CYS A 318 -69.52 8.50 -0.01
C CYS A 318 -68.18 8.09 0.62
N ALA A 319 -68.13 7.94 1.95
CA ALA A 319 -66.92 7.57 2.69
C ALA A 319 -66.34 6.21 2.24
N SER A 320 -67.21 5.22 1.96
CA SER A 320 -66.83 3.87 1.52
C SER A 320 -66.65 3.73 0.02
N ARG A 321 -66.88 4.80 -0.77
CA ARG A 321 -66.85 4.83 -2.25
C ARG A 321 -67.70 3.76 -2.95
N LYS A 322 -68.64 3.10 -2.25
CA LYS A 322 -69.54 2.09 -2.83
C LYS A 322 -70.63 2.68 -3.74
N CYS A 323 -70.92 3.98 -3.60
CA CYS A 323 -71.84 4.70 -4.47
C CYS A 323 -71.22 6.02 -4.95
N GLN A 324 -71.69 6.52 -6.09
CA GLN A 324 -71.22 7.76 -6.71
C GLN A 324 -71.96 9.00 -6.16
N PHE A 325 -72.21 9.04 -4.85
CA PHE A 325 -72.83 10.21 -4.21
C PHE A 325 -71.85 11.38 -4.19
N PHE A 326 -72.30 12.54 -4.70
CA PHE A 326 -71.55 13.80 -4.74
C PHE A 326 -72.51 14.97 -4.57
N GLU A 327 -72.24 15.85 -3.62
CA GLU A 327 -73.04 17.05 -3.40
C GLU A 327 -72.16 18.20 -2.89
N TRP A 328 -72.41 19.43 -3.33
CA TRP A 328 -71.71 20.60 -2.81
C TRP A 328 -72.30 20.99 -1.45
N LYS A 329 -71.45 21.38 -0.50
CA LYS A 329 -71.90 21.80 0.84
C LYS A 329 -72.84 23.01 0.82
N ASP A 330 -72.66 23.89 -0.17
CA ASP A 330 -73.49 25.08 -0.37
C ASP A 330 -74.56 24.75 -1.42
N GLY A 331 -75.79 24.42 -0.97
CA GLY A 331 -76.92 24.10 -1.84
C GLY A 331 -77.10 25.12 -2.97
N GLY A 332 -77.03 24.67 -4.22
CA GLY A 332 -76.67 25.52 -5.37
C GLY A 332 -77.75 26.44 -5.95
N LYS A 333 -77.31 27.44 -6.74
CA LYS A 333 -78.11 28.09 -7.80
C LYS A 333 -77.32 28.16 -9.12
N LYS A 334 -77.99 27.78 -10.20
CA LYS A 334 -77.53 27.85 -11.60
C LYS A 334 -77.66 29.28 -12.15
N GLY A 335 -76.73 29.72 -12.99
CA GLY A 335 -76.82 30.96 -13.75
C GLY A 335 -75.79 30.98 -14.89
N SER A 336 -76.26 31.27 -16.10
CA SER A 336 -75.62 31.00 -17.40
C SER A 336 -75.17 32.26 -18.16
N LYS A 337 -74.06 32.12 -18.92
CA LYS A 337 -73.61 32.87 -20.13
C LYS A 337 -73.11 34.32 -20.00
N GLY A 338 -71.87 34.52 -20.45
CA GLY A 338 -71.29 35.77 -20.97
C GLY A 338 -70.09 35.46 -21.88
N LYS A 339 -70.08 36.01 -23.10
CA LYS A 339 -69.16 35.76 -24.22
C LYS A 339 -68.15 36.92 -24.31
N GLY A 340 -66.86 36.67 -24.57
CA GLY A 340 -65.84 37.71 -24.86
C GLY A 340 -64.50 37.09 -25.26
N LYS A 341 -63.80 37.67 -26.25
CA LYS A 341 -62.74 37.08 -27.13
C LYS A 341 -61.29 37.24 -26.63
N ALA A 342 -60.42 36.34 -27.15
CA ALA A 342 -58.97 36.42 -27.48
C ALA A 342 -57.97 36.64 -26.31
N ASP A 343 -56.76 36.04 -26.20
CA ASP A 343 -55.77 35.56 -27.18
C ASP A 343 -54.91 34.38 -26.64
N LYS A 344 -54.22 33.66 -27.54
CA LYS A 344 -53.24 32.54 -27.37
C LYS A 344 -51.83 33.10 -27.01
N PRO A 345 -50.88 32.40 -26.33
CA PRO A 345 -50.11 31.23 -26.84
C PRO A 345 -49.95 30.10 -25.78
N GLU A 346 -50.03 28.81 -26.12
CA GLU A 346 -48.99 27.89 -26.66
C GLU A 346 -47.83 27.54 -25.71
N GLN A 347 -47.67 26.22 -25.50
CA GLN A 347 -46.83 25.52 -24.52
C GLN A 347 -45.32 25.65 -24.82
N PRO A 348 -44.45 25.17 -23.89
CA PRO A 348 -43.80 23.92 -24.28
C PRO A 348 -43.64 22.90 -23.16
N ASP A 349 -43.55 21.67 -23.66
CA ASP A 349 -43.32 20.39 -23.00
C ASP A 349 -41.97 20.27 -22.28
N LYS A 350 -42.00 19.33 -21.34
CA LYS A 350 -40.85 18.58 -20.78
C LYS A 350 -39.78 18.25 -21.83
N PRO A 351 -38.55 18.04 -21.36
CA PRO A 351 -37.92 16.78 -21.73
C PRO A 351 -37.31 16.00 -20.58
N GLU A 352 -37.15 14.74 -20.96
CA GLU A 352 -36.77 13.52 -20.29
C GLU A 352 -35.27 13.45 -19.98
N ALA A 353 -34.94 12.58 -19.04
CA ALA A 353 -33.58 12.28 -18.63
C ALA A 353 -32.80 11.52 -19.71
N THR A 354 -31.55 11.91 -19.93
CA THR A 354 -30.52 11.01 -20.43
C THR A 354 -29.25 11.13 -19.59
N ALA A 355 -28.70 9.97 -19.28
CA ALA A 355 -27.38 9.78 -18.71
C ALA A 355 -26.31 10.10 -19.75
N ASP A 356 -25.24 10.78 -19.36
CA ASP A 356 -23.89 10.40 -19.76
C ASP A 356 -22.86 11.08 -18.83
N GLY A 357 -21.91 10.29 -18.34
CA GLY A 357 -20.84 10.69 -17.44
C GLY A 357 -19.59 11.07 -18.23
N GLY A 358 -18.96 12.17 -17.85
CA GLY A 358 -17.91 12.83 -18.59
C GLY A 358 -16.54 12.16 -18.54
N GLU A 359 -15.87 12.20 -19.69
CA GLU A 359 -14.44 11.94 -19.87
C GLU A 359 -13.70 13.29 -19.99
N SER A 360 -12.61 13.40 -19.23
CA SER A 360 -11.83 14.62 -19.03
C SER A 360 -10.73 14.72 -20.09
N ALA A 361 -10.89 15.62 -21.07
CA ALA A 361 -9.85 15.97 -22.02
C ALA A 361 -8.88 16.99 -21.39
N ARG A 362 -7.61 16.60 -21.25
CA ARG A 362 -6.49 17.51 -20.95
C ARG A 362 -6.03 18.19 -22.23
N ASN A 363 -5.87 19.49 -22.11
CA ASN A 363 -5.41 20.43 -23.12
C ASN A 363 -3.96 20.16 -23.51
N VAL A 364 -3.67 20.28 -24.80
CA VAL A 364 -2.35 20.18 -25.41
C VAL A 364 -1.87 21.61 -25.67
N GLU A 365 -0.81 22.04 -25.01
CA GLU A 365 -0.06 23.24 -25.40
C GLU A 365 1.31 22.81 -25.92
N ALA A 366 1.54 23.11 -27.19
CA ALA A 366 2.84 23.13 -27.83
C ALA A 366 3.25 24.59 -27.98
N MET A 367 4.47 24.94 -27.57
CA MET A 367 5.23 26.04 -28.16
C MET A 367 6.73 25.89 -27.87
N ASP A 368 7.49 25.97 -28.96
CA ASP A 368 8.94 25.97 -29.11
C ASP A 368 9.65 27.13 -28.37
N VAL A 369 10.97 26.96 -28.12
CA VAL A 369 12.09 27.77 -28.70
C VAL A 369 13.36 27.81 -27.80
N ALA A 370 14.50 27.61 -28.48
CA ALA A 370 15.87 28.11 -28.23
C ALA A 370 16.85 27.39 -27.28
N GLU A 371 17.67 26.57 -27.92
CA GLU A 371 19.14 26.61 -27.95
C GLU A 371 19.74 28.04 -27.84
N GLU A 372 20.70 28.27 -26.94
CA GLU A 372 21.86 29.12 -27.23
C GLU A 372 23.04 28.84 -26.30
N GLN A 373 24.22 29.02 -26.89
CA GLN A 373 25.56 28.71 -26.41
C GLN A 373 26.08 29.77 -25.44
N GLY A 374 27.00 29.36 -24.56
CA GLY A 374 27.82 30.21 -23.70
C GLY A 374 28.86 29.38 -22.98
#